data_AF-A0A5R9KSS3-F1
#
_entry.id   AF-A0A5R9KSS3-F1
#
_cell.length_a   1.000
_cell.length_b   1.000
_cell.length_c   1.000
_cell.angle_alpha   90.00
_cell.angle_beta   90.00
_cell.angle_gamma   90.00
#
_symmetry.space_group_name_H-M   'P 1'
#
loop_
_entity.id
_entity.type
_entity.pdbx_description
1 polymer ?
#
loop_
_entity_poly.entity_id
_entity_poly.type
_entity_poly.pdbx_seq_one_letter_code
_entity_poly.pdbx_strand_id
1 'polypeptide(L)'
;MKYLALISFFVLLVAGSPISGQSNLGKPDQSGPFPSTKVDGKLPSAAWRGYEPGRFPSALADGKATTSLQSPLTFITGSAQGTTYNAKYYDEKGRNFKTEIDSILADFDKSLSLYRNDSELVKFNRNSSLTFQSPYFYPVLKKSQEVYQATNGAFDPTIMPLAEAYGFGAKRISDPQNVNVDSLLNLVGFQHIQFDSLSVQKLKNNVRLDFNGIAQGYSVDVIGAFLQKQHIDRFMVEIGGEVLSRGMKEEGKSWIASIEDPLHRGAMFATARLENRAMTTAGNYHNHFIRNGQVFNHLINPKTGSMEQTSLLSVTVFAKDAITADGYDTAFFVMGLEATKAFIKKRNDLDVYLIYTNEKGGTETFASDGIRDFIRETNRQ
;
A
#
# COMPACT_ATOMS: atom_id res chain seq x y z
N MET A 1 -6.07 2.82 -26.56
CA MET A 1 -5.14 3.81 -25.98
C MET A 1 -4.64 3.24 -24.66
N LYS A 2 -3.32 3.07 -24.54
CA LYS A 2 -2.68 2.25 -23.49
C LYS A 2 -2.69 3.00 -22.16
N TYR A 3 -3.33 2.41 -21.15
CA TYR A 3 -3.17 2.77 -19.75
C TYR A 3 -1.69 2.59 -19.39
N LEU A 4 -0.97 3.66 -19.04
CA LEU A 4 0.22 3.50 -18.22
C LEU A 4 -0.27 3.23 -16.80
N ALA A 5 -0.44 1.94 -16.51
CA ALA A 5 -0.42 1.38 -15.19
C ALA A 5 0.75 1.99 -14.40
N LEU A 6 0.45 2.48 -13.18
CA LEU A 6 1.48 2.62 -12.16
C LEU A 6 2.11 1.24 -11.99
N ILE A 7 3.42 1.24 -12.22
CA ILE A 7 4.25 0.10 -12.54
C ILE A 7 4.25 -0.92 -11.40
N SER A 8 4.12 -2.20 -11.77
CA SER A 8 4.26 -3.36 -10.89
C SER A 8 5.58 -3.32 -10.10
N PHE A 9 5.46 -3.37 -8.78
CA PHE A 9 6.58 -3.69 -7.89
C PHE A 9 6.75 -5.20 -7.86
N PHE A 10 7.97 -5.68 -8.08
CA PHE A 10 8.31 -7.07 -7.80
C PHE A 10 8.98 -7.11 -6.43
N VAL A 11 8.21 -7.41 -5.38
CA VAL A 11 8.83 -8.07 -4.22
C VAL A 11 9.20 -9.47 -4.69
N LEU A 12 10.48 -9.69 -4.97
CA LEU A 12 11.02 -11.03 -5.18
C LEU A 12 10.87 -11.80 -3.86
N LEU A 13 9.78 -12.54 -3.74
CA LEU A 13 9.55 -13.45 -2.63
C LEU A 13 10.53 -14.61 -2.79
N VAL A 14 11.52 -14.70 -1.89
CA VAL A 14 12.52 -15.76 -1.91
C VAL A 14 11.84 -17.14 -1.76
N ALA A 15 11.80 -17.89 -2.86
CA ALA A 15 11.40 -19.28 -2.87
C ALA A 15 12.61 -20.13 -2.42
N GLY A 16 12.41 -20.96 -1.39
CA GLY A 16 13.34 -22.06 -1.12
C GLY A 16 13.10 -23.16 -2.15
N SER A 17 14.13 -23.55 -2.88
CA SER A 17 14.07 -24.58 -3.92
C SER A 17 13.56 -25.92 -3.39
N PRO A 18 12.62 -26.59 -4.06
CA PRO A 18 12.51 -28.03 -4.03
C PRO A 18 13.39 -28.65 -5.11
N ILE A 19 13.96 -29.80 -4.76
CA ILE A 19 14.87 -30.63 -5.55
C ILE A 19 14.22 -31.05 -6.88
N SER A 20 15.04 -31.08 -7.92
CA SER A 20 14.74 -31.38 -9.32
C SER A 20 14.06 -32.72 -9.57
N GLY A 21 13.00 -32.70 -10.38
CA GLY A 21 12.48 -33.84 -11.13
C GLY A 21 11.94 -33.36 -12.47
N GLN A 22 12.56 -33.78 -13.57
CA GLN A 22 12.21 -33.42 -14.94
C GLN A 22 10.87 -34.05 -15.36
N SER A 23 10.05 -33.34 -16.15
CA SER A 23 9.58 -33.81 -17.47
C SER A 23 8.66 -32.82 -18.20
N ASN A 24 9.05 -32.55 -19.46
CA ASN A 24 8.29 -32.28 -20.69
C ASN A 24 7.03 -31.38 -20.72
N LEU A 25 7.27 -30.16 -21.23
CA LEU A 25 6.67 -29.53 -22.41
C LEU A 25 5.30 -30.02 -22.92
N GLY A 26 4.33 -29.11 -22.89
CA GLY A 26 3.19 -29.06 -23.80
C GLY A 26 2.61 -27.65 -23.85
N LYS A 27 2.81 -26.92 -24.95
CA LYS A 27 2.07 -25.66 -25.24
C LYS A 27 0.60 -25.99 -25.52
N PRO A 28 -0.32 -25.07 -25.23
CA PRO A 28 -1.42 -24.88 -26.17
C PRO A 28 -1.66 -23.43 -26.58
N ASP A 29 -2.41 -23.38 -27.67
CA ASP A 29 -2.67 -22.37 -28.67
C ASP A 29 -3.62 -21.25 -28.20
N GLN A 30 -3.59 -20.13 -28.93
CA GLN A 30 -4.51 -19.01 -28.80
C GLN A 30 -5.83 -19.24 -29.53
N SER A 31 -6.84 -18.45 -29.15
CA SER A 31 -8.06 -18.08 -29.89
C SER A 31 -9.36 -18.87 -29.61
N GLY A 32 -10.35 -18.17 -29.06
CA GLY A 32 -11.75 -18.59 -28.92
C GLY A 32 -12.50 -17.73 -27.90
N PRO A 33 -13.69 -17.18 -28.20
CA PRO A 33 -14.36 -16.18 -27.37
C PRO A 33 -15.03 -16.80 -26.13
N PHE A 34 -14.95 -16.12 -24.99
CA PHE A 34 -15.60 -16.53 -23.75
C PHE A 34 -17.12 -16.30 -23.78
N PRO A 35 -17.96 -17.27 -23.38
CA PRO A 35 -19.39 -17.04 -23.19
C PRO A 35 -19.64 -16.30 -21.87
N SER A 36 -20.44 -15.24 -21.95
CA SER A 36 -20.98 -14.49 -20.82
C SER A 36 -21.93 -15.35 -20.00
N THR A 37 -21.59 -15.64 -18.74
CA THR A 37 -22.56 -16.12 -17.75
C THR A 37 -22.76 -15.01 -16.71
N LYS A 38 -23.98 -14.47 -16.69
CA LYS A 38 -24.46 -13.62 -15.60
C LYS A 38 -24.53 -14.48 -14.34
N VAL A 39 -23.83 -14.06 -13.28
CA VAL A 39 -24.10 -14.54 -11.93
C VAL A 39 -24.62 -13.36 -11.13
N ASP A 40 -25.94 -13.34 -10.97
CA ASP A 40 -26.63 -12.45 -10.03
C ASP A 40 -26.32 -12.93 -8.61
N GLY A 41 -25.37 -12.27 -7.96
CA GLY A 41 -24.98 -12.54 -6.57
C GLY A 41 -24.87 -11.25 -5.79
N LYS A 42 -26.00 -10.70 -5.34
CA LYS A 42 -26.01 -9.64 -4.31
C LYS A 42 -25.42 -10.22 -3.02
N LEU A 43 -24.20 -9.85 -2.68
CA LEU A 43 -23.68 -10.03 -1.32
C LEU A 43 -24.38 -9.03 -0.39
N PRO A 44 -24.85 -9.45 0.80
CA PRO A 44 -25.63 -8.59 1.68
C PRO A 44 -24.77 -7.47 2.29
N SER A 45 -25.22 -6.23 2.12
CA SER A 45 -24.60 -4.97 2.54
C SER A 45 -24.52 -4.74 4.06
N ALA A 46 -24.79 -5.75 4.89
CA ALA A 46 -24.93 -5.62 6.33
C ALA A 46 -23.71 -6.09 7.16
N ALA A 47 -22.65 -6.63 6.54
CA ALA A 47 -21.59 -7.35 7.25
C ALA A 47 -20.36 -6.52 7.70
N TRP A 48 -20.40 -5.19 7.60
CA TRP A 48 -19.21 -4.34 7.86
C TRP A 48 -19.38 -3.34 9.01
N ARG A 49 -20.35 -3.53 9.91
CA ARG A 49 -20.43 -2.77 11.17
C ARG A 49 -19.91 -3.64 12.30
N GLY A 50 -18.71 -3.35 12.82
CA GLY A 50 -18.24 -3.95 14.07
C GLY A 50 -16.74 -4.28 14.19
N TYR A 51 -15.85 -3.66 13.44
CA TYR A 51 -14.41 -3.76 13.74
C TYR A 51 -14.00 -2.68 14.74
N GLU A 52 -13.74 -3.08 15.98
CA GLU A 52 -12.99 -2.29 16.96
C GLU A 52 -11.60 -2.92 17.17
N PRO A 53 -10.50 -2.19 16.93
CA PRO A 53 -9.17 -2.71 17.20
C PRO A 53 -8.90 -2.68 18.72
N GLY A 54 -8.75 -3.84 19.38
CA GLY A 54 -8.13 -3.82 20.72
C GLY A 54 -8.42 -4.90 21.77
N ARG A 55 -9.11 -6.02 21.51
CA ARG A 55 -9.25 -7.08 22.54
C ARG A 55 -9.04 -8.48 21.98
N PHE A 56 -8.05 -9.18 22.55
CA PHE A 56 -7.73 -10.58 22.26
C PHE A 56 -7.75 -11.37 23.58
N PRO A 57 -8.45 -12.51 23.67
CA PRO A 57 -8.28 -13.43 24.79
C PRO A 57 -7.05 -14.31 24.56
N SER A 58 -6.21 -14.43 25.60
CA SER A 58 -5.14 -15.43 25.66
C SER A 58 -5.71 -16.78 26.09
N ALA A 59 -5.39 -17.84 25.36
CA ALA A 59 -5.55 -19.20 25.87
C ALA A 59 -4.24 -19.97 25.68
N LEU A 60 -3.61 -20.32 26.79
CA LEU A 60 -2.63 -21.39 26.92
C LEU A 60 -3.40 -22.68 27.24
N ALA A 61 -3.07 -23.80 26.60
CA ALA A 61 -2.70 -25.05 27.27
C ALA A 61 -2.53 -26.24 26.32
N ASP A 62 -1.48 -27.00 26.66
CA ASP A 62 -1.27 -28.45 26.59
C ASP A 62 -0.93 -29.18 25.30
N GLY A 63 0.28 -29.74 25.34
CA GLY A 63 0.92 -30.52 24.30
C GLY A 63 0.43 -31.96 24.20
N LYS A 64 0.28 -32.38 22.95
CA LYS A 64 0.61 -33.72 22.48
C LYS A 64 1.42 -33.54 21.20
N ALA A 65 2.52 -34.29 21.06
CA ALA A 65 3.31 -34.33 19.85
C ALA A 65 2.47 -34.90 18.71
N THR A 66 1.86 -34.01 17.92
CA THR A 66 1.22 -34.32 16.64
C THR A 66 2.28 -34.24 15.56
N THR A 67 2.46 -35.34 14.84
CA THR A 67 3.10 -35.39 13.52
C THR A 67 2.58 -34.23 12.69
N SER A 68 3.40 -33.20 12.46
CA SER A 68 2.94 -31.97 11.83
C SER A 68 2.57 -32.24 10.37
N LEU A 69 1.28 -32.45 10.10
CA LEU A 69 0.74 -32.29 8.76
C LEU A 69 0.98 -30.82 8.40
N GLN A 70 2.07 -30.54 7.69
CA GLN A 70 2.28 -29.20 7.12
C GLN A 70 1.11 -28.97 6.17
N SER A 71 0.22 -28.05 6.54
CA SER A 71 -0.84 -27.60 5.66
C SER A 71 -0.22 -27.24 4.30
N PRO A 72 -0.86 -27.55 3.16
CA PRO A 72 -0.33 -27.16 1.87
C PRO A 72 -0.22 -25.63 1.76
N LEU A 73 0.88 -25.16 1.17
CA LEU A 73 1.06 -23.75 0.82
C LEU A 73 0.28 -23.47 -0.46
N THR A 74 -0.73 -22.62 -0.38
CA THR A 74 -1.42 -22.07 -1.54
C THR A 74 -0.77 -20.76 -1.95
N PHE A 75 -0.60 -20.58 -3.26
CA PHE A 75 -0.10 -19.35 -3.86
C PHE A 75 -1.06 -18.86 -4.95
N ILE A 76 -1.52 -17.62 -4.81
CA ILE A 76 -2.43 -16.95 -5.73
C ILE A 76 -1.76 -15.68 -6.23
N THR A 77 -1.90 -15.42 -7.53
CA THR A 77 -1.50 -14.17 -8.16
C THR A 77 -2.62 -13.64 -9.06
N GLY A 78 -2.64 -12.33 -9.28
CA GLY A 78 -3.57 -11.66 -10.17
C GLY A 78 -3.23 -10.18 -10.33
N SER A 79 -4.14 -9.43 -10.96
CA SER A 79 -3.99 -8.00 -11.19
C SER A 79 -5.04 -7.21 -10.40
N ALA A 80 -4.62 -6.12 -9.78
CA ALA A 80 -5.50 -5.22 -9.03
C ALA A 80 -4.87 -3.81 -8.97
N GLN A 81 -5.70 -2.77 -8.91
CA GLN A 81 -5.25 -1.38 -8.67
C GLN A 81 -4.16 -0.88 -9.64
N GLY A 82 -4.18 -1.37 -10.89
CA GLY A 82 -3.16 -1.03 -11.90
C GLY A 82 -1.84 -1.79 -11.75
N THR A 83 -1.72 -2.68 -10.77
CA THR A 83 -0.54 -3.48 -10.45
C THR A 83 -0.92 -4.97 -10.33
N THR A 84 -0.05 -5.78 -9.71
CA THR A 84 -0.28 -7.18 -9.37
C THR A 84 -0.47 -7.38 -7.87
N TYR A 85 -1.16 -8.46 -7.51
CA TYR A 85 -1.18 -8.95 -6.14
C TYR A 85 -0.65 -10.38 -6.05
N ASN A 86 -0.16 -10.73 -4.87
CA ASN A 86 0.31 -12.05 -4.49
C ASN A 86 -0.22 -12.41 -3.10
N ALA A 87 -0.89 -13.55 -2.96
CA ALA A 87 -1.32 -14.09 -1.67
C ALA A 87 -0.74 -15.48 -1.47
N LYS A 88 0.01 -15.65 -0.38
CA LYS A 88 0.59 -16.91 0.08
C LYS A 88 -0.02 -17.27 1.42
N TYR A 89 -0.57 -18.47 1.54
CA TYR A 89 -1.15 -18.91 2.81
C TYR A 89 -1.15 -20.42 2.96
N TYR A 90 -1.13 -20.86 4.22
CA TYR A 90 -1.25 -22.25 4.61
C TYR A 90 -2.71 -22.55 4.94
N ASP A 91 -3.32 -23.53 4.26
CA ASP A 91 -4.70 -23.96 4.54
C ASP A 91 -4.80 -25.48 4.60
N GLU A 92 -5.20 -26.02 5.74
CA GLU A 92 -5.36 -27.47 5.95
C GLU A 92 -6.38 -28.08 4.97
N LYS A 93 -7.35 -27.28 4.54
CA LYS A 93 -8.41 -27.71 3.62
C LYS A 93 -8.01 -27.57 2.14
N GLY A 94 -6.84 -27.02 1.84
CA GLY A 94 -6.38 -26.79 0.46
C GLY A 94 -7.32 -25.91 -0.37
N ARG A 95 -8.08 -24.99 0.26
CA ARG A 95 -8.99 -24.09 -0.45
C ARG A 95 -8.19 -23.08 -1.26
N ASN A 96 -8.80 -22.63 -2.35
CA ASN A 96 -8.28 -21.57 -3.20
C ASN A 96 -9.26 -20.39 -3.21
N PHE A 97 -8.86 -19.29 -2.58
CA PHE A 97 -9.69 -18.08 -2.45
C PHE A 97 -9.51 -17.05 -3.58
N LYS A 98 -9.05 -17.46 -4.77
CA LYS A 98 -8.74 -16.51 -5.84
C LYS A 98 -9.96 -15.69 -6.24
N THR A 99 -11.11 -16.35 -6.42
CA THR A 99 -12.35 -15.70 -6.86
C THR A 99 -12.83 -14.67 -5.82
N GLU A 100 -12.76 -15.01 -4.54
CA GLU A 100 -13.13 -14.11 -3.45
C GLU A 100 -12.19 -12.92 -3.34
N ILE A 101 -10.87 -13.14 -3.44
CA ILE A 101 -9.86 -12.07 -3.43
C ILE A 101 -10.06 -11.13 -4.62
N ASP A 102 -10.23 -11.67 -5.84
CA ASP A 102 -10.50 -10.87 -7.04
C ASP A 102 -11.78 -10.04 -6.88
N SER A 103 -12.84 -10.63 -6.31
CA SER A 103 -14.11 -9.94 -6.05
C SER A 103 -13.95 -8.81 -5.04
N ILE A 104 -13.24 -9.05 -3.94
CA ILE A 104 -12.97 -8.03 -2.90
C ILE A 104 -12.18 -6.86 -3.49
N LEU A 105 -11.12 -7.14 -4.24
CA LEU A 105 -10.29 -6.12 -4.87
C LEU A 105 -11.05 -5.33 -5.93
N ALA A 106 -11.95 -5.97 -6.69
CA ALA A 106 -12.81 -5.27 -7.64
C ALA A 106 -13.81 -4.33 -6.94
N ASP A 107 -14.37 -4.71 -5.80
CA ASP A 107 -15.26 -3.83 -5.03
C ASP A 107 -14.50 -2.72 -4.30
N PHE A 108 -13.27 -2.99 -3.88
CA PHE A 108 -12.35 -1.98 -3.33
C PHE A 108 -12.03 -0.90 -4.38
N ASP A 109 -11.70 -1.32 -5.60
CA ASP A 109 -11.41 -0.43 -6.74
C ASP A 109 -12.65 0.44 -7.09
N LYS A 110 -13.87 -0.11 -7.03
CA LYS A 110 -15.11 0.67 -7.18
C LYS A 110 -15.35 1.68 -6.05
N SER A 111 -14.67 1.57 -4.91
CA SER A 111 -14.77 2.57 -3.85
C SER A 111 -13.70 3.67 -4.03
N LEU A 112 -12.43 3.29 -4.08
CA LEU A 112 -11.33 4.22 -3.80
C LEU A 112 -10.51 4.64 -5.03
N SER A 113 -10.82 4.11 -6.21
CA SER A 113 -10.04 4.39 -7.42
C SER A 113 -10.32 5.77 -8.00
N LEU A 114 -9.28 6.58 -8.19
CA LEU A 114 -9.37 7.85 -8.93
C LEU A 114 -9.50 7.66 -10.45
N TYR A 115 -9.15 6.48 -10.95
CA TYR A 115 -9.10 6.19 -12.39
C TYR A 115 -10.45 5.69 -12.93
N ARG A 116 -11.42 5.46 -12.03
CA ARG A 116 -12.75 4.98 -12.34
C ARG A 116 -13.79 6.08 -12.22
N ASN A 117 -14.50 6.34 -13.30
CA ASN A 117 -15.57 7.35 -13.32
C ASN A 117 -16.78 7.00 -12.45
N ASP A 118 -16.96 5.73 -12.14
CA ASP A 118 -18.06 5.20 -11.32
C ASP A 118 -17.69 5.00 -9.84
N SER A 119 -16.44 5.31 -9.44
CA SER A 119 -16.00 5.08 -8.07
C SER A 119 -16.68 6.01 -7.06
N GLU A 120 -16.81 5.52 -5.84
CA GLU A 120 -17.31 6.30 -4.71
C GLU A 120 -16.46 7.55 -4.45
N LEU A 121 -15.14 7.44 -4.52
CA LEU A 121 -14.20 8.56 -4.42
C LEU A 121 -14.43 9.62 -5.50
N VAL A 122 -14.57 9.21 -6.77
CA VAL A 122 -14.84 10.16 -7.86
C VAL A 122 -16.22 10.80 -7.71
N LYS A 123 -17.23 10.06 -7.24
CA LYS A 123 -18.54 10.64 -6.89
C LYS A 123 -18.41 11.69 -5.80
N PHE A 124 -17.68 11.43 -4.72
CA PHE A 124 -17.40 12.46 -3.69
C PHE A 124 -16.67 13.66 -4.30
N ASN A 125 -15.64 13.44 -5.12
CA ASN A 125 -14.87 14.53 -5.73
C ASN A 125 -15.70 15.42 -6.66
N ARG A 126 -16.78 14.91 -7.25
CA ARG A 126 -17.72 15.68 -8.09
C ARG A 126 -18.84 16.39 -7.30
N ASN A 127 -19.13 15.98 -6.07
CA ASN A 127 -20.24 16.50 -5.27
C ASN A 127 -19.74 17.26 -4.03
N SER A 128 -20.63 17.92 -3.29
CA SER A 128 -20.28 18.59 -2.03
C SER A 128 -20.33 17.67 -0.81
N SER A 129 -21.08 16.56 -0.90
CA SER A 129 -21.21 15.56 0.16
C SER A 129 -21.46 14.17 -0.41
N LEU A 130 -21.28 13.15 0.44
CA LEU A 130 -21.51 11.75 0.13
C LEU A 130 -21.87 10.98 1.42
N THR A 131 -22.94 10.18 1.38
CA THR A 131 -23.16 9.09 2.34
C THR A 131 -22.37 7.87 1.88
N PHE A 132 -21.60 7.26 2.79
CA PHE A 132 -20.76 6.12 2.43
C PHE A 132 -21.60 4.95 1.90
N GLN A 133 -21.21 4.45 0.73
CA GLN A 133 -21.83 3.34 0.00
C GLN A 133 -21.06 2.05 0.19
N SER A 134 -19.75 2.13 0.41
CA SER A 134 -18.87 0.99 0.64
C SER A 134 -18.35 0.98 2.09
N PRO A 135 -17.84 -0.18 2.55
CA PRO A 135 -17.16 -0.27 3.83
C PRO A 135 -15.71 0.27 3.80
N TYR A 136 -15.21 0.72 2.64
CA TYR A 136 -13.79 1.02 2.46
C TYR A 136 -13.46 2.51 2.60
N PHE A 137 -14.37 3.40 2.20
CA PHE A 137 -14.14 4.84 2.21
C PHE A 137 -13.89 5.40 3.61
N TYR A 138 -14.79 5.13 4.55
CA TYR A 138 -14.69 5.70 5.90
C TYR A 138 -13.39 5.30 6.63
N PRO A 139 -12.97 4.01 6.66
CA PRO A 139 -11.70 3.63 7.27
C PRO A 139 -10.49 4.35 6.69
N VAL A 140 -10.43 4.52 5.36
CA VAL A 140 -9.33 5.25 4.70
C VAL A 140 -9.36 6.71 5.06
N LEU A 141 -10.51 7.37 4.96
CA LEU A 141 -10.65 8.78 5.32
C LEU A 141 -10.27 9.04 6.78
N LYS A 142 -10.70 8.15 7.70
CA LYS A 142 -10.37 8.23 9.11
C LYS A 142 -8.87 8.06 9.35
N LYS A 143 -8.24 7.04 8.75
CA LYS A 143 -6.78 6.86 8.89
C LYS A 143 -6.01 8.02 8.28
N SER A 144 -6.46 8.55 7.15
CA SER A 144 -5.87 9.75 6.55
C SER A 144 -5.92 10.96 7.50
N GLN A 145 -7.02 11.16 8.23
CA GLN A 145 -7.11 12.21 9.26
C GLN A 145 -6.07 12.00 10.38
N GLU A 146 -5.94 10.76 10.87
CA GLU A 146 -4.99 10.40 11.93
C GLU A 146 -3.55 10.70 11.49
N VAL A 147 -3.16 10.27 10.28
CA VAL A 147 -1.82 10.52 9.73
C VAL A 147 -1.60 12.01 9.44
N TYR A 148 -2.59 12.71 8.87
CA TYR A 148 -2.54 14.16 8.67
C TYR A 148 -2.26 14.90 9.97
N GLN A 149 -2.99 14.60 11.05
CA GLN A 149 -2.80 15.24 12.34
C GLN A 149 -1.43 14.91 12.94
N ALA A 150 -1.03 13.64 12.95
CA ALA A 150 0.23 13.19 13.54
C ALA A 150 1.44 13.80 12.83
N THR A 151 1.36 13.97 11.51
CA THR A 151 2.45 14.48 10.66
C THR A 151 2.37 15.99 10.45
N ASN A 152 1.44 16.65 11.13
CA ASN A 152 1.15 18.08 10.98
C ASN A 152 0.91 18.45 9.49
N GLY A 153 0.19 17.62 8.74
CA GLY A 153 -0.15 17.85 7.34
C GLY A 153 0.96 17.56 6.32
N ALA A 154 2.01 16.82 6.70
CA ALA A 154 2.97 16.32 5.70
C ALA A 154 2.31 15.28 4.78
N PHE A 155 1.39 14.48 5.31
CA PHE A 155 0.41 13.72 4.53
C PHE A 155 -0.92 14.47 4.52
N ASP A 156 -1.46 14.78 3.34
CA ASP A 156 -2.79 15.37 3.20
C ASP A 156 -3.52 14.73 2.01
N PRO A 157 -4.62 13.99 2.22
CA PRO A 157 -5.34 13.35 1.12
C PRO A 157 -6.10 14.38 0.27
N THR A 158 -6.10 15.67 0.57
CA THR A 158 -6.71 16.70 -0.29
C THR A 158 -5.76 17.24 -1.36
N ILE A 159 -4.59 16.61 -1.55
CA ILE A 159 -3.50 17.04 -2.46
C ILE A 159 -3.88 17.04 -3.95
N MET A 160 -5.02 16.44 -4.31
CA MET A 160 -5.42 16.21 -5.71
C MET A 160 -5.32 17.45 -6.63
N PRO A 161 -5.74 18.67 -6.23
CA PRO A 161 -5.62 19.85 -7.09
C PRO A 161 -4.17 20.18 -7.48
N LEU A 162 -3.22 20.01 -6.56
CA LEU A 162 -1.79 20.18 -6.85
C LEU A 162 -1.26 19.03 -7.71
N ALA A 163 -1.63 17.79 -7.37
CA ALA A 163 -1.21 16.61 -8.12
C ALA A 163 -1.59 16.71 -9.62
N GLU A 164 -2.84 17.05 -9.92
CA GLU A 164 -3.30 17.22 -11.31
C GLU A 164 -2.57 18.35 -12.06
N ALA A 165 -2.26 19.44 -11.36
CA ALA A 165 -1.58 20.59 -11.92
C ALA A 165 -0.13 20.29 -12.28
N TYR A 166 0.54 19.43 -11.51
CA TYR A 166 1.86 18.90 -11.85
C TYR A 166 1.83 17.70 -12.81
N GLY A 167 0.65 17.30 -13.29
CA GLY A 167 0.50 16.23 -14.28
C GLY A 167 0.46 14.81 -13.69
N PHE A 168 0.25 14.69 -12.38
CA PHE A 168 0.00 13.43 -11.68
C PHE A 168 -1.50 13.14 -11.55
N GLY A 169 -1.85 11.91 -11.19
CA GLY A 169 -3.26 11.48 -11.04
C GLY A 169 -3.97 11.17 -12.36
N ALA A 170 -5.30 11.04 -12.29
CA ALA A 170 -6.14 10.58 -13.41
C ALA A 170 -6.31 11.63 -14.52
N LYS A 171 -6.26 12.93 -14.18
CA LYS A 171 -6.33 14.04 -15.12
C LYS A 171 -4.99 14.77 -15.12
N ARG A 172 -4.36 14.88 -16.29
CA ARG A 172 -3.11 15.62 -16.46
C ARG A 172 -3.41 16.97 -17.08
N ILE A 173 -3.22 18.05 -16.32
CA ILE A 173 -3.35 19.41 -16.86
C ILE A 173 -1.98 19.79 -17.41
N SER A 174 -1.87 19.76 -18.74
CA SER A 174 -0.63 19.98 -19.47
C SER A 174 -0.25 21.46 -19.46
N ASP A 175 0.60 21.84 -18.49
CA ASP A 175 1.77 22.71 -18.60
C ASP A 175 2.12 23.27 -17.20
N PRO A 176 3.05 22.63 -16.45
CA PRO A 176 3.49 23.08 -15.14
C PRO A 176 4.09 24.50 -15.11
N GLN A 177 4.31 25.15 -16.26
CA GLN A 177 4.81 26.53 -16.32
C GLN A 177 3.76 27.57 -15.94
N ASN A 178 2.47 27.25 -16.04
CA ASN A 178 1.36 28.18 -15.78
C ASN A 178 0.52 27.82 -14.55
N VAL A 179 1.05 26.95 -13.68
CA VAL A 179 0.35 26.53 -12.46
C VAL A 179 0.41 27.64 -11.42
N ASN A 180 -0.74 28.22 -11.09
CA ASN A 180 -0.87 29.13 -9.96
C ASN A 180 -0.97 28.32 -8.66
N VAL A 181 0.20 28.00 -8.09
CA VAL A 181 0.33 27.17 -6.87
C VAL A 181 -0.45 27.79 -5.70
N ASP A 182 -0.38 29.11 -5.50
CA ASP A 182 -1.07 29.81 -4.42
C ASP A 182 -2.59 29.62 -4.48
N SER A 183 -3.16 29.65 -5.68
CA SER A 183 -4.59 29.40 -5.89
C SER A 183 -4.97 27.95 -5.61
N LEU A 184 -4.08 27.00 -5.90
CA LEU A 184 -4.33 25.58 -5.65
C LEU A 184 -4.14 25.21 -4.18
N LEU A 185 -3.18 25.82 -3.48
CA LEU A 185 -2.98 25.65 -2.04
C LEU A 185 -4.23 26.03 -1.24
N ASN A 186 -5.01 27.00 -1.72
CA ASN A 186 -6.30 27.34 -1.13
C ASN A 186 -7.33 26.18 -1.20
N LEU A 187 -7.10 25.15 -2.02
CA LEU A 187 -7.96 23.97 -2.15
C LEU A 187 -7.37 22.73 -1.47
N VAL A 188 -6.20 22.85 -0.83
CA VAL A 188 -5.51 21.79 -0.10
C VAL A 188 -5.56 22.11 1.39
N GLY A 189 -6.01 21.14 2.17
CA GLY A 189 -6.17 21.25 3.60
C GLY A 189 -7.28 20.33 4.09
N PHE A 190 -6.92 19.32 4.88
CA PHE A 190 -7.88 18.40 5.49
C PHE A 190 -8.93 19.08 6.38
N GLN A 191 -8.65 20.29 6.90
CA GLN A 191 -9.63 21.12 7.62
C GLN A 191 -10.87 21.48 6.79
N HIS A 192 -10.83 21.31 5.46
CA HIS A 192 -11.96 21.52 4.58
C HIS A 192 -12.85 20.27 4.41
N ILE A 193 -12.55 19.18 5.11
CA ILE A 193 -13.32 17.94 5.08
C ILE A 193 -13.95 17.72 6.46
N GLN A 194 -15.26 17.52 6.49
CA GLN A 194 -16.01 17.17 7.70
C GLN A 194 -16.72 15.84 7.47
N PHE A 195 -16.62 14.91 8.42
CA PHE A 195 -17.23 13.59 8.30
C PHE A 195 -17.59 12.99 9.65
N ASP A 196 -18.49 12.01 9.62
CA ASP A 196 -18.81 11.10 10.71
C ASP A 196 -18.71 9.64 10.21
N SER A 197 -19.29 8.68 10.93
CA SER A 197 -19.27 7.27 10.50
C SER A 197 -20.20 6.95 9.32
N LEU A 198 -21.07 7.88 8.92
CA LEU A 198 -22.11 7.67 7.91
C LEU A 198 -21.85 8.49 6.63
N SER A 199 -21.28 9.68 6.75
CA SER A 199 -21.13 10.59 5.63
C SER A 199 -19.92 11.51 5.73
N VAL A 200 -19.56 12.09 4.59
CA VAL A 200 -18.51 13.11 4.43
C VAL A 200 -19.03 14.28 3.61
N GLN A 201 -18.57 15.49 3.94
CA GLN A 201 -18.87 16.71 3.21
C GLN A 201 -17.65 17.65 3.10
N LYS A 202 -17.69 18.50 2.09
CA LYS A 202 -16.71 19.55 1.85
C LYS A 202 -17.20 20.85 2.48
N LEU A 203 -16.33 21.49 3.25
CA LEU A 203 -16.55 22.84 3.78
C LEU A 203 -16.15 23.93 2.78
N LYS A 204 -15.42 23.55 1.73
CA LYS A 204 -14.97 24.43 0.66
C LYS A 204 -15.17 23.77 -0.70
N ASN A 205 -15.74 24.51 -1.65
CA ASN A 205 -15.93 24.03 -3.02
C ASN A 205 -14.59 23.69 -3.68
N ASN A 206 -14.62 22.70 -4.58
CA ASN A 206 -13.47 22.23 -5.36
C ASN A 206 -12.32 21.56 -4.59
N VAL A 207 -12.45 21.38 -3.27
CA VAL A 207 -11.61 20.44 -2.52
C VAL A 207 -11.88 19.02 -3.02
N ARG A 208 -10.82 18.24 -3.22
CA ARG A 208 -10.90 16.89 -3.77
C ARG A 208 -9.92 15.98 -3.04
N LEU A 209 -10.37 14.76 -2.77
CA LEU A 209 -9.59 13.73 -2.11
C LEU A 209 -8.82 12.88 -3.12
N ASP A 210 -7.62 12.47 -2.72
CA ASP A 210 -6.75 11.48 -3.34
C ASP A 210 -6.25 10.56 -2.23
N PHE A 211 -6.54 9.26 -2.37
CA PHE A 211 -6.14 8.23 -1.42
C PHE A 211 -5.01 7.34 -1.92
N ASN A 212 -4.32 7.71 -3.00
CA ASN A 212 -3.27 6.87 -3.59
C ASN A 212 -2.12 6.57 -2.62
N GLY A 213 -1.77 7.50 -1.72
CA GLY A 213 -0.71 7.28 -0.72
C GLY A 213 -1.16 6.57 0.57
N ILE A 214 -2.25 5.81 0.54
CA ILE A 214 -2.78 5.11 1.73
C ILE A 214 -3.72 3.93 1.40
N ALA A 215 -4.42 4.00 0.27
CA ALA A 215 -5.46 3.02 -0.07
C ALA A 215 -4.89 1.65 -0.43
N GLN A 216 -3.68 1.57 -0.96
CA GLN A 216 -3.10 0.30 -1.38
C GLN A 216 -2.65 -0.52 -0.16
N GLY A 217 -2.06 0.11 0.86
CA GLY A 217 -1.86 -0.52 2.16
C GLY A 217 -3.18 -1.06 2.75
N TYR A 218 -4.27 -0.31 2.63
CA TYR A 218 -5.56 -0.78 3.15
C TYR A 218 -6.14 -1.99 2.38
N SER A 219 -5.93 -2.09 1.06
CA SER A 219 -6.42 -3.27 0.33
C SER A 219 -5.71 -4.54 0.80
N VAL A 220 -4.42 -4.45 1.15
CA VAL A 220 -3.67 -5.55 1.76
C VAL A 220 -4.29 -5.95 3.11
N ASP A 221 -4.63 -4.98 3.95
CA ASP A 221 -5.31 -5.25 5.24
C ASP A 221 -6.68 -5.91 5.06
N VAL A 222 -7.46 -5.48 4.06
CA VAL A 222 -8.78 -6.06 3.74
C VAL A 222 -8.64 -7.54 3.35
N ILE A 223 -7.65 -7.89 2.51
CA ILE A 223 -7.40 -9.30 2.15
C ILE A 223 -6.88 -10.09 3.36
N GLY A 224 -5.99 -9.51 4.17
CA GLY A 224 -5.53 -10.13 5.41
C GLY A 224 -6.68 -10.45 6.37
N ALA A 225 -7.59 -9.50 6.58
CA ALA A 225 -8.77 -9.67 7.41
C ALA A 225 -9.73 -10.74 6.85
N PHE A 226 -9.89 -10.79 5.52
CA PHE A 226 -10.66 -11.85 4.87
C PHE A 226 -10.05 -13.23 5.14
N LEU A 227 -8.73 -13.40 4.98
CA LEU A 227 -8.04 -14.67 5.25
C LEU A 227 -8.20 -15.10 6.71
N GLN A 228 -8.02 -14.18 7.67
CA GLN A 228 -8.24 -14.48 9.09
C GLN A 228 -9.68 -14.93 9.37
N LYS A 229 -10.68 -14.29 8.74
CA LYS A 229 -12.08 -14.72 8.82
C LYS A 229 -12.32 -16.12 8.26
N GLN A 230 -11.48 -16.58 7.34
CA GLN A 230 -11.49 -17.96 6.82
C GLN A 230 -10.68 -18.94 7.68
N HIS A 231 -10.25 -18.52 8.87
CA HIS A 231 -9.39 -19.26 9.80
C HIS A 231 -8.00 -19.58 9.20
N ILE A 232 -7.46 -18.63 8.43
CA ILE A 232 -6.10 -18.70 7.90
C ILE A 232 -5.21 -17.78 8.74
N ASP A 233 -4.37 -18.37 9.58
CA ASP A 233 -3.53 -17.63 10.54
C ASP A 233 -2.06 -17.47 10.09
N ARG A 234 -1.68 -18.14 8.99
CA ARG A 234 -0.33 -18.13 8.43
C ARG A 234 -0.38 -17.70 6.97
N PHE A 235 -0.10 -16.43 6.73
CA PHE A 235 -0.16 -15.86 5.40
C PHE A 235 0.78 -14.67 5.20
N MET A 236 1.00 -14.36 3.93
CA MET A 236 1.60 -13.14 3.43
C MET A 236 0.79 -12.66 2.24
N VAL A 237 0.30 -11.43 2.31
CA VAL A 237 -0.39 -10.74 1.21
C VAL A 237 0.51 -9.61 0.75
N GLU A 238 0.64 -9.45 -0.55
CA GLU A 238 1.34 -8.36 -1.20
C GLU A 238 0.48 -7.82 -2.34
N ILE A 239 0.36 -6.49 -2.44
CA ILE A 239 -0.32 -5.82 -3.54
C ILE A 239 0.54 -4.65 -3.95
N GLY A 240 1.23 -4.74 -5.10
CA GLY A 240 2.09 -3.70 -5.64
C GLY A 240 3.17 -3.15 -4.70
N GLY A 241 3.79 -4.01 -3.89
CA GLY A 241 4.91 -3.66 -3.02
C GLY A 241 4.55 -3.56 -1.53
N GLU A 242 3.29 -3.32 -1.22
CA GLU A 242 2.73 -3.22 0.12
C GLU A 242 2.46 -4.63 0.63
N VAL A 243 3.01 -4.96 1.80
CA VAL A 243 3.03 -6.32 2.33
C VAL A 243 2.40 -6.36 3.72
N LEU A 244 1.63 -7.42 4.00
CA LEU A 244 1.18 -7.80 5.32
C LEU A 244 1.48 -9.27 5.56
N SER A 245 2.12 -9.59 6.69
CA SER A 245 2.30 -10.98 7.13
C SER A 245 1.57 -11.27 8.43
N ARG A 246 1.12 -12.52 8.58
CA ARG A 246 0.62 -13.11 9.83
C ARG A 246 1.13 -14.53 9.98
N GLY A 247 1.35 -14.92 11.23
CA GLY A 247 1.95 -16.19 11.60
C GLY A 247 3.37 -16.34 11.07
N MET A 248 3.86 -17.58 11.11
CA MET A 248 5.17 -17.94 10.58
C MET A 248 5.03 -18.67 9.24
N LYS A 249 6.03 -18.53 8.36
CA LYS A 249 6.09 -19.27 7.10
C LYS A 249 6.28 -20.76 7.38
N GLU A 250 7.22 -21.11 8.24
CA GLU A 250 7.43 -22.46 8.76
C GLU A 250 7.74 -22.36 10.26
N GLU A 251 7.78 -23.49 10.98
CA GLU A 251 8.21 -23.49 12.37
C GLU A 251 9.59 -22.83 12.51
N GLY A 252 9.68 -21.79 13.34
CA GLY A 252 10.90 -20.99 13.52
C GLY A 252 11.31 -20.10 12.34
N LYS A 253 10.56 -20.04 11.24
CA LYS A 253 10.87 -19.20 10.07
C LYS A 253 9.78 -18.18 9.81
N SER A 254 10.07 -16.90 10.04
CA SER A 254 9.16 -15.83 9.69
C SER A 254 9.09 -15.60 8.18
N TRP A 255 8.07 -14.85 7.77
CA TRP A 255 7.98 -14.39 6.39
C TRP A 255 9.11 -13.39 6.09
N ILE A 256 9.59 -13.36 4.84
CA ILE A 256 10.64 -12.45 4.40
C ILE A 256 10.13 -11.66 3.21
N ALA A 257 10.24 -10.35 3.28
CA ALA A 257 9.98 -9.43 2.18
C ALA A 257 11.29 -8.78 1.73
N SER A 258 11.35 -8.41 0.45
CA SER A 258 12.51 -7.78 -0.16
C SER A 258 12.29 -6.27 -0.25
N ILE A 259 13.33 -5.50 0.00
CA ILE A 259 13.39 -4.05 -0.22
C ILE A 259 14.20 -3.83 -1.49
N GLU A 260 13.59 -3.18 -2.48
CA GLU A 260 14.19 -2.93 -3.78
C GLU A 260 15.31 -1.89 -3.70
N ASP A 261 16.32 -2.01 -4.57
CA ASP A 261 17.36 -1.01 -4.74
C ASP A 261 16.79 0.21 -5.49
N PRO A 262 16.75 1.40 -4.84
CA PRO A 262 16.21 2.59 -5.48
C PRO A 262 17.06 3.08 -6.67
N LEU A 263 18.29 2.59 -6.84
CA LEU A 263 19.16 2.95 -7.95
C LEU A 263 19.17 1.89 -9.06
N HIS A 264 18.75 0.65 -8.75
CA HIS A 264 18.80 -0.48 -9.68
C HIS A 264 17.48 -1.24 -9.68
N ARG A 265 16.63 -0.93 -10.65
CA ARG A 265 15.31 -1.55 -10.79
C ARG A 265 15.39 -3.07 -10.84
N GLY A 266 14.54 -3.72 -10.04
CA GLY A 266 14.47 -5.18 -9.91
C GLY A 266 15.62 -5.80 -9.13
N ALA A 267 16.61 -5.02 -8.71
CA ALA A 267 17.66 -5.49 -7.81
C ALA A 267 17.19 -5.38 -6.35
N MET A 268 17.66 -6.30 -5.53
CA MET A 268 17.35 -6.35 -4.11
C MET A 268 18.42 -5.64 -3.31
N PHE A 269 18.01 -4.65 -2.52
CA PHE A 269 18.90 -3.90 -1.64
C PHE A 269 19.01 -4.52 -0.25
N ALA A 270 17.87 -4.95 0.28
CA ALA A 270 17.80 -5.58 1.58
C ALA A 270 16.64 -6.57 1.65
N THR A 271 16.62 -7.36 2.71
CA THR A 271 15.48 -8.19 3.09
C THR A 271 15.03 -7.83 4.50
N ALA A 272 13.73 -7.91 4.75
CA ALA A 272 13.11 -7.67 6.04
C ALA A 272 12.34 -8.93 6.47
N ARG A 273 12.66 -9.44 7.65
CA ARG A 273 11.87 -10.49 8.31
C ARG A 273 10.58 -9.87 8.86
N LEU A 274 9.40 -10.38 8.51
CA LEU A 274 8.11 -9.84 8.91
C LEU A 274 7.41 -10.78 9.90
N GLU A 275 7.14 -10.30 11.10
CA GLU A 275 6.48 -11.03 12.19
C GLU A 275 5.18 -10.33 12.57
N ASN A 276 4.05 -10.83 12.05
CA ASN A 276 2.73 -10.27 12.33
C ASN A 276 2.64 -8.75 12.08
N ARG A 277 3.25 -8.27 10.99
CA ARG A 277 3.32 -6.85 10.68
C ARG A 277 3.23 -6.58 9.19
N ALA A 278 2.98 -5.32 8.87
CA ALA A 278 3.03 -4.79 7.53
C ALA A 278 4.39 -4.15 7.22
N MET A 279 4.67 -4.02 5.93
CA MET A 279 5.79 -3.29 5.36
C MET A 279 5.30 -2.62 4.07
N THR A 280 5.42 -1.31 3.99
CA THR A 280 5.13 -0.53 2.78
C THR A 280 6.35 0.31 2.45
N THR A 281 6.48 0.71 1.18
CA THR A 281 7.64 1.47 0.74
C THR A 281 7.22 2.51 -0.27
N ALA A 282 7.42 3.78 0.10
CA ALA A 282 7.44 4.86 -0.86
C ALA A 282 8.84 4.94 -1.50
N GLY A 283 8.91 5.37 -2.75
CA GLY A 283 10.14 5.37 -3.52
C GLY A 283 10.22 6.52 -4.50
N ASN A 284 11.41 7.10 -4.64
CA ASN A 284 11.62 8.26 -5.50
C ASN A 284 12.09 7.95 -6.94
N TYR A 285 12.20 6.66 -7.28
CA TYR A 285 13.08 6.21 -8.37
C TYR A 285 12.36 5.91 -9.69
N HIS A 286 11.02 5.95 -9.73
CA HIS A 286 10.25 5.52 -10.91
C HIS A 286 9.28 6.55 -11.49
N ASN A 287 8.84 7.53 -10.70
CA ASN A 287 7.94 8.60 -11.14
C ASN A 287 8.61 9.96 -10.94
N HIS A 288 9.55 10.27 -11.84
CA HIS A 288 10.18 11.58 -11.91
C HIS A 288 10.05 12.16 -13.33
N PHE A 289 10.10 13.47 -13.45
CA PHE A 289 10.26 14.16 -14.73
C PHE A 289 11.39 15.18 -14.63
N ILE A 290 12.05 15.44 -15.76
CA ILE A 290 13.16 16.41 -15.82
C ILE A 290 12.63 17.73 -16.38
N ARG A 291 12.86 18.84 -15.67
CA ARG A 291 12.54 20.21 -16.11
C ARG A 291 13.74 21.12 -15.86
N ASN A 292 14.20 21.82 -16.90
CA ASN A 292 15.36 22.74 -16.84
C ASN A 292 16.64 22.09 -16.24
N GLY A 293 16.86 20.81 -16.51
CA GLY A 293 17.99 20.04 -15.95
C GLY A 293 17.79 19.61 -14.49
N GLN A 294 16.65 19.90 -13.86
CA GLN A 294 16.30 19.46 -12.51
C GLN A 294 15.32 18.29 -12.55
N VAL A 295 15.54 17.28 -11.71
CA VAL A 295 14.66 16.11 -11.54
C VAL A 295 13.58 16.47 -10.50
N PHE A 296 12.32 16.35 -10.89
CA PHE A 296 11.15 16.55 -10.03
C PHE A 296 10.44 15.23 -9.79
N ASN A 297 10.04 15.03 -8.54
CA ASN A 297 9.42 13.79 -8.06
C ASN A 297 7.90 13.97 -7.99
N HIS A 298 7.16 12.87 -7.95
CA HIS A 298 5.70 12.89 -7.80
C HIS A 298 5.20 13.31 -6.40
N LEU A 299 6.10 13.52 -5.45
CA LEU A 299 5.78 13.93 -4.09
C LEU A 299 5.74 15.46 -4.00
N ILE A 300 4.61 15.97 -3.54
CA ILE A 300 4.32 17.40 -3.42
C ILE A 300 4.14 17.70 -1.94
N ASN A 301 4.84 18.69 -1.42
CA ASN A 301 4.63 19.17 -0.06
C ASN A 301 3.26 19.88 0.00
N PRO A 302 2.27 19.36 0.76
CA PRO A 302 0.93 19.94 0.79
C PRO A 302 0.85 21.36 1.35
N LYS A 303 1.87 21.79 2.11
CA LYS A 303 1.93 23.12 2.73
C LYS A 303 2.48 24.18 1.81
N THR A 304 3.48 23.83 1.01
CA THR A 304 4.21 24.77 0.14
C THR A 304 3.80 24.62 -1.31
N GLY A 305 3.12 23.52 -1.66
CA GLY A 305 2.79 23.13 -3.02
C GLY A 305 4.00 22.76 -3.86
N SER A 306 5.20 22.75 -3.29
CA SER A 306 6.45 22.53 -4.00
C SER A 306 6.79 21.04 -4.06
N MET A 307 7.39 20.63 -5.17
CA MET A 307 8.09 19.34 -5.28
C MET A 307 9.52 19.56 -4.77
N GLU A 308 9.76 19.33 -3.49
CA GLU A 308 11.05 19.57 -2.86
C GLU A 308 12.08 18.48 -3.24
N GLN A 309 13.35 18.89 -3.36
CA GLN A 309 14.44 17.94 -3.46
C GLN A 309 14.68 17.31 -2.09
N THR A 310 14.77 15.99 -2.05
CA THR A 310 15.04 15.22 -0.84
C THR A 310 16.24 14.32 -1.06
N SER A 311 17.04 14.12 -0.02
CA SER A 311 18.10 13.10 -0.02
C SER A 311 17.54 11.69 0.09
N LEU A 312 16.28 11.53 0.50
CA LEU A 312 15.62 10.22 0.59
C LEU A 312 15.43 9.62 -0.81
N LEU A 313 15.92 8.39 -0.96
CA LEU A 313 15.73 7.56 -2.16
C LEU A 313 14.57 6.57 -1.96
N SER A 314 14.46 6.02 -0.75
CA SER A 314 13.43 5.07 -0.34
C SER A 314 13.07 5.27 1.14
N VAL A 315 11.79 5.14 1.45
CA VAL A 315 11.26 5.11 2.81
C VAL A 315 10.42 3.86 2.96
N THR A 316 10.92 2.90 3.73
CA THR A 316 10.16 1.70 4.09
C THR A 316 9.65 1.84 5.51
N VAL A 317 8.33 1.73 5.70
CA VAL A 317 7.69 1.81 7.01
C VAL A 317 7.14 0.45 7.41
N PHE A 318 7.30 0.12 8.68
CA PHE A 318 6.75 -1.08 9.30
C PHE A 318 5.76 -0.69 10.39
N ALA A 319 4.58 -1.31 10.35
CA ALA A 319 3.52 -1.08 11.33
C ALA A 319 2.72 -2.36 11.54
N LYS A 320 1.78 -2.35 12.49
CA LYS A 320 0.90 -3.51 12.72
C LYS A 320 0.01 -3.83 11.49
N ASP A 321 -0.44 -2.80 10.80
CA ASP A 321 -1.33 -2.84 9.64
C ASP A 321 -0.75 -2.00 8.49
N ALA A 322 -1.10 -2.36 7.27
CA ALA A 322 -0.51 -1.81 6.06
C ALA A 322 -1.05 -0.41 5.73
N ILE A 323 -2.32 -0.10 6.05
CA ILE A 323 -2.87 1.24 5.89
C ILE A 323 -2.11 2.28 6.72
N THR A 324 -1.67 1.93 7.94
CA THR A 324 -0.86 2.83 8.75
C THR A 324 0.52 3.00 8.13
N ALA A 325 1.19 1.90 7.75
CA ALA A 325 2.51 1.99 7.14
C ALA A 325 2.53 2.85 5.86
N ASP A 326 1.56 2.63 4.96
CA ASP A 326 1.42 3.32 3.66
C ASP A 326 1.22 4.83 3.85
N GLY A 327 0.29 5.23 4.73
CA GLY A 327 0.09 6.65 5.02
C GLY A 327 1.36 7.35 5.55
N TYR A 328 2.16 6.66 6.37
CA TYR A 328 3.37 7.22 6.95
C TYR A 328 4.58 7.23 6.01
N ASP A 329 4.73 6.28 5.08
CA ASP A 329 5.86 6.28 4.16
C ASP A 329 5.86 7.53 3.26
N THR A 330 4.69 7.90 2.76
CA THR A 330 4.46 9.11 1.98
C THR A 330 4.71 10.36 2.83
N ALA A 331 4.21 10.37 4.07
CA ALA A 331 4.44 11.49 4.99
C ALA A 331 5.92 11.71 5.28
N PHE A 332 6.67 10.64 5.53
CA PHE A 332 8.09 10.69 5.87
C PHE A 332 8.96 11.15 4.71
N PHE A 333 8.58 10.85 3.47
CA PHE A 333 9.23 11.49 2.32
C PHE A 333 9.06 13.01 2.34
N VAL A 334 7.84 13.51 2.58
CA VAL A 334 7.55 14.95 2.62
C VAL A 334 8.25 15.62 3.81
N MET A 335 8.33 14.93 4.94
CA MET A 335 9.04 15.43 6.13
C MET A 335 10.56 15.50 5.93
N GLY A 336 11.11 14.58 5.13
CA GLY A 336 12.55 14.45 4.92
C GLY A 336 13.26 13.65 6.01
N LEU A 337 14.55 13.40 5.78
CA LEU A 337 15.38 12.47 6.56
C LEU A 337 15.42 12.79 8.06
N GLU A 338 15.84 14.00 8.43
CA GLU A 338 16.09 14.34 9.84
C GLU A 338 14.79 14.51 10.64
N ALA A 339 13.74 15.08 10.02
CA ALA A 339 12.43 15.16 10.66
C ALA A 339 11.83 13.76 10.86
N THR A 340 12.01 12.83 9.92
CA THR A 340 11.58 11.43 10.06
C THR A 340 12.33 10.72 11.19
N LYS A 341 13.66 10.86 11.27
CA LYS A 341 14.46 10.32 12.39
C LYS A 341 14.00 10.88 13.74
N ALA A 342 13.67 12.17 13.82
CA ALA A 342 13.17 12.78 15.04
C ALA A 342 11.75 12.31 15.41
N PHE A 343 10.90 12.08 14.40
CA PHE A 343 9.54 11.58 14.57
C PHE A 343 9.53 10.15 15.10
N ILE A 344 10.31 9.25 14.48
CA ILE A 344 10.29 7.83 14.82
C ILE A 344 10.84 7.57 16.23
N LYS A 345 11.79 8.38 16.72
CA LYS A 345 12.32 8.30 18.09
C LYS A 345 11.25 8.46 19.18
N LYS A 346 10.09 9.03 18.86
CA LYS A 346 8.99 9.28 19.79
C LYS A 346 7.83 8.30 19.63
N ARG A 347 7.98 7.29 18.77
CA ARG A 347 6.93 6.34 18.39
C ARG A 347 7.41 4.92 18.72
N ASN A 348 6.48 4.07 19.15
CA ASN A 348 6.74 2.66 19.47
C ASN A 348 5.87 1.71 18.65
N ASP A 349 5.00 2.26 17.82
CA ASP A 349 4.05 1.57 16.96
C ASP A 349 4.46 1.58 15.48
N LEU A 350 5.58 2.26 15.17
CA LEU A 350 6.17 2.38 13.85
C LEU A 350 7.66 2.10 13.92
N ASP A 351 8.16 1.43 12.89
CA ASP A 351 9.58 1.35 12.57
C ASP A 351 9.83 1.83 11.15
N VAL A 352 11.07 2.23 10.86
CA VAL A 352 11.46 2.76 9.56
C VAL A 352 12.82 2.25 9.12
N TYR A 353 12.93 2.00 7.82
CA TYR A 353 14.19 1.80 7.12
C TYR A 353 14.30 2.81 5.97
N LEU A 354 15.34 3.62 6.00
CA LEU A 354 15.56 4.72 5.06
C LEU A 354 16.79 4.42 4.21
N ILE A 355 16.68 4.67 2.91
CA ILE A 355 17.82 4.70 1.99
C ILE A 355 17.94 6.12 1.47
N TYR A 356 19.12 6.74 1.59
CA TYR A 356 19.31 8.13 1.24
C TYR A 356 20.70 8.41 0.66
N THR A 357 20.84 9.54 -0.02
CA THR A 357 22.12 10.03 -0.54
C THR A 357 22.76 10.99 0.46
N ASN A 358 24.02 10.75 0.83
CA ASN A 358 24.80 11.65 1.68
C ASN A 358 25.35 12.86 0.88
N GLU A 359 25.98 13.80 1.57
CA GLU A 359 26.53 15.03 0.96
C GLU A 359 27.58 14.77 -0.12
N LYS A 360 28.23 13.60 -0.11
CA LYS A 360 29.24 13.20 -1.10
C LYS A 360 28.64 12.43 -2.29
N GLY A 361 27.31 12.30 -2.35
CA GLY A 361 26.62 11.54 -3.41
C GLY A 361 26.60 10.02 -3.18
N GLY A 362 27.09 9.53 -2.04
CA GLY A 362 27.08 8.11 -1.69
C GLY A 362 25.77 7.68 -1.04
N THR A 363 25.38 6.42 -1.21
CA THR A 363 24.17 5.86 -0.59
C THR A 363 24.44 5.41 0.84
N GLU A 364 23.60 5.86 1.78
CA GLU A 364 23.60 5.45 3.19
C GLU A 364 22.21 4.93 3.61
N THR A 365 22.18 4.28 4.78
CA THR A 365 20.97 3.69 5.34
C THR A 365 20.75 4.12 6.79
N PHE A 366 19.48 4.16 7.20
CA PHE A 366 19.10 4.34 8.61
C PHE A 366 17.98 3.35 8.95
N ALA A 367 18.13 2.65 10.06
CA ALA A 367 17.12 1.74 10.61
C ALA A 367 16.77 2.17 12.04
N SER A 368 15.47 2.26 12.36
CA SER A 368 15.01 2.38 13.75
C SER A 368 15.37 1.13 14.55
N ASP A 369 15.43 1.27 15.88
CA ASP A 369 15.93 0.19 16.74
C ASP A 369 15.04 -1.07 16.69
N GLY A 370 13.72 -0.93 16.52
CA GLY A 370 12.78 -2.05 16.46
C GLY A 370 12.88 -2.92 15.20
N ILE A 371 13.54 -2.43 14.15
CA ILE A 371 13.72 -3.16 12.89
C ILE A 371 15.16 -3.59 12.61
N ARG A 372 16.15 -3.03 13.32
CA ARG A 372 17.58 -3.23 13.00
C ARG A 372 17.97 -4.71 12.87
N ASP A 373 17.53 -5.57 13.79
CA ASP A 373 17.85 -7.01 13.79
C ASP A 373 16.99 -7.84 12.81
N PHE A 374 16.06 -7.20 12.10
CA PHE A 374 15.18 -7.81 11.13
C PHE A 374 15.57 -7.48 9.68
N ILE A 375 16.45 -6.49 9.48
CA ILE A 375 16.97 -6.11 8.17
C ILE A 375 18.28 -6.83 7.88
N ARG A 376 18.43 -7.30 6.65
CA ARG A 376 19.70 -7.76 6.09
C ARG A 376 19.93 -7.11 4.74
N GLU A 377 20.88 -6.19 4.67
CA GLU A 377 21.36 -5.61 3.41
C GLU A 377 22.08 -6.68 2.57
N THR A 378 21.94 -6.60 1.25
CA THR A 378 22.73 -7.43 0.35
C THR A 378 24.18 -6.96 0.36
N ASN A 379 25.14 -7.90 0.42
CA ASN A 379 26.57 -7.55 0.37
C ASN A 379 26.84 -6.80 -0.95
N ARG A 380 27.05 -5.49 -0.87
CA ARG A 380 27.51 -4.69 -2.01
C ARG A 380 28.98 -5.02 -2.24
N GLN A 381 29.27 -5.75 -3.32
CA GLN A 381 30.63 -5.87 -3.85
C GLN A 381 30.95 -4.66 -4.71
#